data_AF-A0A2E6AE01-F1
#
_entry.id   AF-A0A2E6AE01-F1
#
_cell.length_a   1.000
_cell.length_b   1.000
_cell.length_c   1.000
_cell.angle_alpha   90.00
_cell.angle_beta   90.00
_cell.angle_gamma   90.00
#
_symmetry.space_group_name_H-M   'P 1'
#
loop_
_entity.id
_entity.type
_entity.pdbx_description
1 polymer ?
#
loop_
_entity_poly.entity_id
_entity_poly.type
_entity_poly.pdbx_seq_one_letter_code
_entity_poly.pdbx_strand_id
1 'polypeptide(L)'
;MSIHVGVKVLNADAGEAMEQFVDEMNDLGSLLNLDNTRYGHPAGGSVTTPQDLITMWRAGWQHPLFRQFASSENSIEATTLNLDPPKIFQLNRTNGYVGQDGWKGGNGRVGSVYDEQGELIDVPICTQCHVGQARRGGHTVVVGIQQSKEDLSNAWKLYDYSFQKLFTPDRRGRSAPPPGPDVIVGPGPRMSDIHSIAMDHITNSWIITAAVDNAQQLQLITWTVDVNGGNLTSIGSVIKTIDNLPQGNDIASQATDIVRLPEVSRVLGDYVTGSIENGNLRLDVWRVGAEVVDLPEPPHAVIGDFTDDGTVNVDDITRLCHEINAPRRSLEFDLNNDNRVDQGDLDTLVHDLLATSYGDANLDGQFDSDDIVNIFIAGRYLVNSRDPTTWDQGDWNCDGVFDQHDIVEAFIDGGYVGAANARSANDTPAISVLGAAIDQDDKSTVPNLATSTTLPRVQRFVARRAAALEASSHDAVFVDHTNLDDLIDPPSIAQDVAESLSTRRFV
;
A
#
# COMPACT_ATOMS: atom_id res chain seq x y z
N MET A 1 -18.72 -18.80 18.86
CA MET A 1 -17.62 -18.07 19.53
C MET A 1 -18.16 -16.70 19.89
N SER A 2 -18.52 -16.45 21.14
CA SER A 2 -19.01 -15.12 21.56
C SER A 2 -17.80 -14.25 21.85
N ILE A 3 -17.60 -13.20 21.06
CA ILE A 3 -16.50 -12.26 21.25
C ILE A 3 -17.03 -11.12 22.13
N HIS A 4 -16.50 -11.02 23.34
CA HIS A 4 -16.71 -9.85 24.19
C HIS A 4 -15.69 -8.78 23.82
N VAL A 5 -16.09 -7.86 22.95
CA VAL A 5 -15.35 -6.61 22.76
C VAL A 5 -15.58 -5.77 24.01
N GLY A 6 -14.58 -5.72 24.89
CA GLY A 6 -14.58 -4.83 26.04
C GLY A 6 -14.48 -3.38 25.59
N VAL A 7 -15.60 -2.78 25.19
CA VAL A 7 -15.68 -1.33 25.02
C VAL A 7 -15.60 -0.74 26.42
N LYS A 8 -14.52 -0.01 26.71
CA LYS A 8 -14.41 0.76 27.95
C LYS A 8 -15.50 1.83 27.90
N VAL A 9 -16.63 1.57 28.55
CA VAL A 9 -17.68 2.56 28.77
C VAL A 9 -17.04 3.65 29.62
N LEU A 10 -16.79 4.82 29.02
CA LEU A 10 -16.37 6.00 29.76
C LEU A 10 -17.52 6.34 30.72
N ASN A 11 -17.26 6.24 32.03
CA ASN A 11 -18.25 6.58 33.04
C ASN A 11 -18.64 8.05 32.91
N ALA A 12 -19.95 8.29 32.92
CA ALA A 12 -20.60 9.53 32.55
C ALA A 12 -20.36 10.65 33.58
N ASP A 13 -19.47 11.57 33.24
CA ASP A 13 -19.90 12.96 33.02
C ASP A 13 -20.01 13.11 31.50
N ALA A 14 -21.22 12.89 30.98
CA ALA A 14 -21.44 12.64 29.55
C ALA A 14 -21.04 13.80 28.62
N GLY A 15 -20.88 15.01 29.17
CA GLY A 15 -20.37 16.19 28.45
C GLY A 15 -18.86 16.12 28.24
N GLU A 16 -18.08 16.06 29.33
CA GLU A 16 -16.61 16.06 29.27
C GLU A 16 -16.07 14.82 28.53
N ALA A 17 -16.69 13.65 28.72
CA ALA A 17 -16.29 12.44 28.01
C ALA A 17 -16.58 12.51 26.49
N MET A 18 -17.62 13.25 26.09
CA MET A 18 -17.96 13.43 24.68
C MET A 18 -17.00 14.40 24.00
N GLU A 19 -16.73 15.54 24.63
CA GLU A 19 -15.77 16.53 24.13
C GLU A 19 -14.38 15.91 23.98
N GLN A 20 -13.90 15.22 25.03
CA GLN A 20 -12.63 14.50 24.96
C GLN A 20 -12.61 13.49 23.81
N PHE A 21 -13.69 12.74 23.60
CA PHE A 21 -13.74 11.77 22.51
C PHE A 21 -13.72 12.44 21.13
N VAL A 22 -14.39 13.59 20.98
CA VAL A 22 -14.35 14.39 19.75
C VAL A 22 -12.94 14.96 19.51
N ASP A 23 -12.25 15.39 20.55
CA ASP A 23 -10.85 15.83 20.45
C ASP A 23 -9.94 14.67 20.01
N GLU A 24 -10.09 13.48 20.60
CA GLU A 24 -9.35 12.28 20.18
C GLU A 24 -9.63 11.90 18.71
N MET A 25 -10.86 12.10 18.22
CA MET A 25 -11.20 11.90 16.80
C MET A 25 -10.50 12.93 15.90
N ASN A 26 -10.45 14.20 16.30
CA ASN A 26 -9.77 15.26 15.54
C ASN A 26 -8.23 15.09 15.56
N ASP A 27 -7.67 14.63 16.67
CA ASP A 27 -6.25 14.26 16.77
C ASP A 27 -5.92 13.10 15.81
N LEU A 28 -6.78 12.08 15.74
CA LEU A 28 -6.63 10.99 14.79
C LEU A 28 -6.79 11.47 13.35
N GLY A 29 -7.74 12.36 13.07
CA GLY A 29 -7.88 12.98 11.75
C GLY A 29 -6.61 13.72 11.32
N SER A 30 -6.01 14.48 12.24
CA SER A 30 -4.73 15.17 12.01
C SER A 30 -3.58 14.19 11.77
N LEU A 31 -3.51 13.09 12.53
CA LEU A 31 -2.50 12.03 12.35
C LEU A 31 -2.60 11.36 10.98
N LEU A 32 -3.80 11.22 10.44
CA LEU A 32 -4.08 10.61 9.15
C LEU A 32 -4.05 11.62 7.98
N ASN A 33 -3.68 12.88 8.24
CA ASN A 33 -3.72 13.99 7.28
C ASN A 33 -5.09 14.17 6.61
N LEU A 34 -6.18 14.08 7.38
CA LEU A 34 -7.54 14.34 6.89
C LEU A 34 -7.82 15.85 6.90
N ASP A 35 -7.10 16.60 6.06
CA ASP A 35 -7.04 18.07 6.08
C ASP A 35 -8.41 18.74 5.89
N ASN A 36 -9.38 18.03 5.32
CA ASN A 36 -10.73 18.53 5.05
C ASN A 36 -11.78 17.90 5.97
N THR A 37 -11.34 17.26 7.05
CA THR A 37 -12.19 16.58 8.02
C THR A 37 -12.12 17.26 9.38
N ARG A 38 -13.29 17.52 9.94
CA ARG A 38 -13.47 17.91 11.33
C ARG A 38 -14.55 17.02 11.93
N TYR A 39 -14.40 16.65 13.19
CA TYR A 39 -15.44 15.96 13.94
C TYR A 39 -16.06 16.92 14.95
N GLY A 40 -17.39 16.93 15.00
CA GLY A 40 -18.17 17.69 15.97
C GLY A 40 -18.96 16.79 16.93
N HIS A 41 -19.18 15.53 16.54
CA HIS A 41 -19.91 14.54 17.32
C HIS A 41 -19.66 13.12 16.76
N PRO A 42 -19.59 12.06 17.59
CA PRO A 42 -19.19 10.71 17.14
C PRO A 42 -20.22 9.98 16.30
N ALA A 43 -21.50 10.38 16.35
CA ALA A 43 -22.55 9.83 15.49
C ALA A 43 -22.72 10.58 14.15
N GLY A 44 -21.77 11.46 13.81
CA GLY A 44 -21.88 12.42 12.70
C GLY A 44 -22.24 13.82 13.20
N GLY A 45 -22.18 14.83 12.32
CA GLY A 45 -22.46 16.24 12.66
C GLY A 45 -21.29 17.19 12.42
N SER A 46 -20.55 17.02 11.32
CA SER A 46 -19.44 17.90 10.95
C SER A 46 -19.10 17.76 9.45
N VAL A 47 -17.89 18.14 9.04
CA VAL A 47 -17.45 18.19 7.64
C VAL A 47 -16.35 17.17 7.35
N THR A 48 -16.38 16.57 6.17
CA THR A 48 -15.36 15.66 5.63
C THR A 48 -15.52 15.58 4.11
N THR A 49 -14.54 15.03 3.39
CA THR A 49 -14.60 14.83 1.94
C THR A 49 -14.65 13.34 1.58
N PRO A 50 -15.07 12.96 0.35
CA PRO A 50 -15.00 11.57 -0.08
C PRO A 50 -13.57 11.00 -0.01
N GLN A 51 -12.55 11.82 -0.29
CA GLN A 51 -11.14 11.41 -0.23
C GLN A 51 -10.72 11.09 1.21
N ASP A 52 -11.01 11.99 2.16
CA ASP A 52 -10.67 11.75 3.56
C ASP A 52 -11.41 10.53 4.13
N LEU A 53 -12.66 10.30 3.71
CA LEU A 53 -13.41 9.10 4.06
C LEU A 53 -12.73 7.82 3.55
N ILE A 54 -12.19 7.82 2.33
CA ILE A 54 -11.45 6.68 1.77
C ILE A 54 -10.15 6.46 2.55
N THR A 55 -9.40 7.53 2.85
CA THR A 55 -8.17 7.45 3.67
C THR A 55 -8.47 6.85 5.05
N MET A 56 -9.50 7.36 5.73
CA MET A 56 -9.95 6.85 7.02
C MET A 56 -10.40 5.38 6.92
N TRP A 57 -11.13 5.00 5.86
CA TRP A 57 -11.55 3.62 5.63
C TRP A 57 -10.36 2.69 5.46
N ARG A 58 -9.36 3.07 4.65
CA ARG A 58 -8.13 2.29 4.43
C ARG A 58 -7.37 2.08 5.73
N ALA A 59 -7.20 3.14 6.53
CA ALA A 59 -6.55 3.07 7.83
C ALA A 59 -7.32 2.13 8.79
N GLY A 60 -8.64 2.28 8.87
CA GLY A 60 -9.49 1.39 9.66
C GLY A 60 -9.41 -0.06 9.22
N TRP A 61 -9.39 -0.32 7.91
CA TRP A 61 -9.37 -1.67 7.33
C TRP A 61 -8.10 -2.46 7.65
N GLN A 62 -7.00 -1.80 8.03
CA GLN A 62 -5.80 -2.50 8.52
C GLN A 62 -6.03 -3.14 9.90
N HIS A 63 -6.99 -2.64 10.68
CA HIS A 63 -7.25 -3.16 12.03
C HIS A 63 -8.14 -4.42 11.99
N PRO A 64 -7.70 -5.58 12.53
CA PRO A 64 -8.47 -6.83 12.45
C PRO A 64 -9.88 -6.73 13.03
N LEU A 65 -10.06 -6.05 14.17
CA LEU A 65 -11.38 -5.85 14.77
C LEU A 65 -12.31 -4.97 13.92
N PHE A 66 -11.75 -3.99 13.19
CA PHE A 66 -12.54 -3.15 12.31
C PHE A 66 -13.04 -3.96 11.12
N ARG A 67 -12.17 -4.77 10.49
CA ARG A 67 -12.59 -5.70 9.42
C ARG A 67 -13.69 -6.62 9.89
N GLN A 68 -13.55 -7.19 11.08
CA GLN A 68 -14.59 -8.05 11.65
C GLN A 68 -15.93 -7.31 11.77
N PHE A 69 -15.91 -6.06 12.24
CA PHE A 69 -17.12 -5.26 12.47
C PHE A 69 -17.76 -4.69 11.19
N ALA A 70 -16.94 -4.26 10.25
CA ALA A 70 -17.35 -3.64 9.01
C ALA A 70 -17.64 -4.65 7.89
N SER A 71 -17.22 -5.91 8.07
CA SER A 71 -17.34 -6.96 7.06
C SER A 71 -18.79 -7.32 6.76
N SER A 72 -19.08 -7.55 5.47
CA SER A 72 -20.36 -8.02 4.95
C SER A 72 -20.70 -9.46 5.36
N GLU A 73 -19.71 -10.26 5.78
CA GLU A 73 -19.86 -11.68 6.09
C GLU A 73 -20.37 -11.95 7.52
N ASN A 74 -20.27 -10.95 8.40
CA ASN A 74 -20.63 -11.09 9.80
C ASN A 74 -21.96 -10.41 10.09
N SER A 75 -22.87 -11.15 10.75
CA SER A 75 -23.95 -10.54 11.50
C SER A 75 -23.47 -10.34 12.94
N ILE A 76 -23.47 -9.09 13.38
CA ILE A 76 -23.08 -8.75 14.75
C ILE A 76 -24.33 -8.40 15.53
N GLU A 77 -24.48 -9.07 16.67
CA GLU A 77 -25.44 -8.74 17.69
C GLU A 77 -24.80 -7.76 18.68
N ALA A 78 -25.34 -6.53 18.73
CA ALA A 78 -24.94 -5.55 19.72
C ALA A 78 -26.10 -5.29 20.70
N THR A 79 -25.79 -5.31 22.00
CA THR A 79 -26.77 -5.14 23.08
C THR A 79 -26.47 -3.85 23.84
N THR A 80 -27.49 -2.99 24.04
CA THR A 80 -27.33 -1.82 24.91
C THR A 80 -27.33 -2.25 26.38
N LEU A 81 -26.26 -1.95 27.11
CA LEU A 81 -26.12 -2.36 28.52
C LEU A 81 -27.07 -1.62 29.48
N ASN A 82 -27.60 -0.46 29.09
CA ASN A 82 -28.32 0.46 29.98
C ASN A 82 -29.80 0.69 29.61
N LEU A 83 -30.36 -0.13 28.71
CA LEU A 83 -31.81 -0.10 28.43
C LEU A 83 -32.47 -1.32 29.04
N ASP A 84 -33.66 -1.14 29.60
CA ASP A 84 -34.54 -2.23 30.04
C ASP A 84 -35.85 -2.18 29.23
N PRO A 85 -36.05 -3.09 28.26
CA PRO A 85 -35.16 -4.20 27.90
C PRO A 85 -33.96 -3.76 27.04
N PRO A 86 -32.86 -4.52 27.02
CA PRO A 86 -31.72 -4.24 26.16
C PRO A 86 -32.14 -4.23 24.68
N LYS A 87 -31.71 -3.21 23.95
CA LYS A 87 -31.92 -3.13 22.50
C LYS A 87 -30.87 -3.98 21.80
N ILE A 88 -31.34 -4.93 21.02
CA ILE A 88 -30.53 -5.79 20.16
C ILE A 88 -30.47 -5.19 18.76
N PHE A 89 -29.27 -4.91 18.27
CA PHE A 89 -29.04 -4.52 16.89
C PHE A 89 -28.44 -5.69 16.14
N GLN A 90 -29.11 -6.12 15.06
CA GLN A 90 -28.49 -6.99 14.05
C GLN A 90 -27.90 -6.10 12.97
N LEU A 91 -26.57 -6.04 12.94
CA LEU A 91 -25.85 -5.33 11.90
C LEU A 91 -25.55 -6.30 10.77
N ASN A 92 -26.51 -6.48 9.85
CA ASN A 92 -26.21 -7.10 8.57
C ASN A 92 -25.54 -6.05 7.67
N ARG A 93 -24.27 -6.28 7.35
CA ARG A 93 -23.47 -5.40 6.50
C ARG A 93 -23.40 -5.88 5.05
N THR A 94 -24.16 -6.90 4.64
CA THR A 94 -24.31 -7.17 3.22
C THR A 94 -25.19 -6.09 2.58
N ASN A 95 -24.76 -5.51 1.47
CA ASN A 95 -25.65 -4.70 0.62
C ASN A 95 -26.07 -5.44 -0.65
N GLY A 96 -25.64 -6.69 -0.87
CA GLY A 96 -25.98 -7.48 -2.05
C GLY A 96 -25.01 -7.33 -3.23
N TYR A 97 -23.97 -6.50 -3.12
CA TYR A 97 -22.92 -6.43 -4.15
C TYR A 97 -21.95 -7.60 -4.06
N VAL A 98 -21.75 -8.31 -5.17
CA VAL A 98 -20.82 -9.45 -5.26
C VAL A 98 -19.38 -8.97 -5.12
N GLY A 99 -18.66 -9.57 -4.16
CA GLY A 99 -17.29 -9.22 -3.81
C GLY A 99 -17.17 -8.06 -2.81
N GLN A 100 -18.26 -7.58 -2.23
CA GLN A 100 -18.17 -6.55 -1.19
C GLN A 100 -17.54 -7.11 0.08
N ASP A 101 -16.40 -6.55 0.52
CA ASP A 101 -15.79 -6.95 1.78
C ASP A 101 -16.49 -6.29 2.96
N GLY A 102 -16.88 -5.01 2.84
CA GLY A 102 -17.51 -4.24 3.91
C GLY A 102 -17.91 -2.83 3.49
N TRP A 103 -18.78 -2.19 4.28
CA TRP A 103 -19.17 -0.79 4.05
C TRP A 103 -19.80 -0.12 5.28
N LYS A 104 -19.87 1.20 5.22
CA LYS A 104 -20.65 2.04 6.14
C LYS A 104 -21.45 3.06 5.34
N GLY A 105 -22.77 3.03 5.53
CA GLY A 105 -23.68 4.04 5.02
C GLY A 105 -24.07 5.08 6.06
N GLY A 106 -24.53 6.24 5.58
CA GLY A 106 -25.23 7.24 6.35
C GLY A 106 -26.40 7.79 5.54
N ASN A 107 -27.62 7.61 6.03
CA ASN A 107 -28.78 8.30 5.49
C ASN A 107 -29.36 9.16 6.59
N GLY A 108 -28.69 10.29 6.84
CA GLY A 108 -29.28 11.29 7.70
C GLY A 108 -30.47 11.88 6.97
N ARG A 109 -31.68 11.43 7.32
CA ARG A 109 -32.85 12.28 7.13
C ARG A 109 -32.58 13.56 7.91
N VAL A 110 -33.14 14.68 7.44
CA VAL A 110 -33.13 15.98 8.12
C VAL A 110 -33.73 15.83 9.52
N GLY A 111 -32.95 15.32 10.45
CA GLY A 111 -33.17 15.40 11.87
C GLY A 111 -32.50 16.70 12.23
N SER A 112 -33.32 17.70 12.49
CA SER A 112 -32.92 18.99 13.03
C SER A 112 -31.84 18.80 14.09
N VAL A 113 -30.59 19.12 13.77
CA VAL A 113 -29.55 19.26 14.78
C VAL A 113 -29.81 20.62 15.39
N TYR A 114 -30.11 20.65 16.69
CA TYR A 114 -30.30 21.90 17.41
C TYR A 114 -29.01 22.22 18.18
N ASP A 115 -28.62 23.49 18.24
CA ASP A 115 -27.56 23.93 19.14
C ASP A 115 -28.00 23.83 20.62
N GLU A 116 -27.10 24.20 21.53
CA GLU A 116 -27.39 24.23 22.97
C GLU A 116 -28.57 25.16 23.34
N GLN A 117 -28.91 26.10 22.45
CA GLN A 117 -30.01 27.04 22.60
C GLN A 117 -31.32 26.53 21.97
N GLY A 118 -31.31 25.36 21.33
CA GLY A 118 -32.48 24.80 20.66
C GLY A 118 -32.73 25.40 19.27
N GLU A 119 -31.78 26.13 18.70
CA GLU A 119 -31.87 26.70 17.35
C GLU A 119 -31.37 25.70 16.32
N LEU A 120 -32.05 25.64 15.17
CA LEU A 120 -31.73 24.71 14.10
C LEU A 120 -30.36 25.05 13.51
N ILE A 121 -29.36 24.19 13.72
CA ILE A 121 -28.10 24.26 13.00
C ILE A 121 -28.34 23.65 11.61
N ASP A 122 -28.29 24.51 10.60
CA ASP A 122 -28.34 24.10 9.19
C ASP A 122 -27.00 23.50 8.76
N VAL A 123 -26.64 22.35 9.35
CA VAL A 123 -25.50 21.56 8.91
C VAL A 123 -25.93 20.70 7.72
N PRO A 124 -25.16 20.67 6.61
CA PRO A 124 -25.39 19.75 5.52
C PRO A 124 -25.26 18.30 6.03
N ILE A 125 -26.37 17.71 6.46
CA ILE A 125 -26.39 16.31 6.85
C ILE A 125 -26.24 15.49 5.58
N CYS A 126 -25.37 14.48 5.62
CA CYS A 126 -25.18 13.66 4.45
C CYS A 126 -26.44 12.87 4.08
N THR A 127 -27.02 13.20 2.94
CA THR A 127 -28.10 12.45 2.30
C THR A 127 -27.50 11.38 1.41
N GLN A 128 -27.62 10.10 1.83
CA GLN A 128 -27.03 8.93 1.14
C GLN A 128 -25.50 8.98 1.00
N CYS A 129 -24.81 9.05 2.15
CA CYS A 129 -23.39 8.75 2.22
C CYS A 129 -23.11 7.26 2.13
N HIS A 130 -21.99 6.93 1.50
CA HIS A 130 -21.45 5.58 1.46
C HIS A 130 -19.93 5.63 1.50
N VAL A 131 -19.32 4.80 2.32
CA VAL A 131 -17.92 4.40 2.15
C VAL A 131 -17.83 2.90 2.27
N GLY A 132 -17.07 2.25 1.41
CA GLY A 132 -16.87 0.81 1.50
C GLY A 132 -15.85 0.32 0.48
N GLN A 133 -15.60 -0.98 0.55
CA GLN A 133 -14.72 -1.63 -0.42
C GLN A 133 -15.31 -2.91 -0.97
N ALA A 134 -14.85 -3.26 -2.15
CA ALA A 134 -15.10 -4.55 -2.78
C ALA A 134 -13.80 -5.12 -3.33
N ARG A 135 -13.74 -6.45 -3.46
CA ARG A 135 -12.62 -7.21 -3.97
C ARG A 135 -13.05 -8.13 -5.11
N ARG A 136 -12.31 -8.09 -6.23
CA ARG A 136 -12.48 -9.00 -7.38
C ARG A 136 -11.11 -9.30 -7.97
N GLY A 137 -10.83 -10.58 -8.24
CA GLY A 137 -9.58 -11.02 -8.86
C GLY A 137 -8.32 -10.55 -8.12
N GLY A 138 -8.33 -10.60 -6.77
CA GLY A 138 -7.21 -10.12 -5.94
C GLY A 138 -7.11 -8.59 -5.79
N HIS A 139 -7.81 -7.81 -6.62
CA HIS A 139 -7.80 -6.35 -6.55
C HIS A 139 -8.89 -5.82 -5.62
N THR A 140 -8.58 -4.76 -4.86
CA THR A 140 -9.51 -4.10 -3.94
C THR A 140 -9.80 -2.68 -4.43
N VAL A 141 -11.07 -2.31 -4.54
CA VAL A 141 -11.54 -0.94 -4.83
C VAL A 141 -12.22 -0.39 -3.59
N VAL A 142 -11.87 0.85 -3.19
CA VAL A 142 -12.58 1.60 -2.15
C VAL A 142 -13.37 2.74 -2.81
N VAL A 143 -14.65 2.87 -2.46
CA VAL A 143 -15.54 3.93 -2.98
C VAL A 143 -16.06 4.76 -1.81
N GLY A 144 -15.89 6.07 -1.89
CA GLY A 144 -16.50 7.07 -1.01
C GLY A 144 -17.49 7.94 -1.79
N ILE A 145 -18.70 8.12 -1.27
CA ILE A 145 -19.78 8.92 -1.85
C ILE A 145 -20.37 9.79 -0.75
N GLN A 146 -20.60 11.05 -1.07
CA GLN A 146 -21.35 11.98 -0.24
C GLN A 146 -22.51 12.58 -1.04
N GLN A 147 -23.63 12.82 -0.36
CA GLN A 147 -24.76 13.61 -0.89
C GLN A 147 -25.35 13.13 -2.23
N SER A 148 -25.28 11.83 -2.56
CA SER A 148 -25.68 11.33 -3.89
C SER A 148 -27.14 11.58 -4.25
N LYS A 149 -28.04 11.83 -3.29
CA LYS A 149 -29.50 11.94 -3.46
C LYS A 149 -30.19 10.67 -4.01
N GLU A 150 -29.38 9.68 -4.40
CA GLU A 150 -29.78 8.40 -4.96
C GLU A 150 -29.37 7.24 -4.05
N ASP A 151 -29.97 6.06 -4.26
CA ASP A 151 -29.77 4.89 -3.43
C ASP A 151 -28.35 4.29 -3.50
N LEU A 152 -28.12 3.22 -2.72
CA LEU A 152 -26.84 2.52 -2.63
C LEU A 152 -26.36 1.93 -3.98
N SER A 153 -27.20 1.89 -5.01
CA SER A 153 -26.82 1.35 -6.33
C SER A 153 -25.70 2.16 -6.99
N ASN A 154 -25.52 3.44 -6.64
CA ASN A 154 -24.41 4.24 -7.17
C ASN A 154 -23.04 3.75 -6.70
N ALA A 155 -22.95 3.20 -5.48
CA ALA A 155 -21.73 2.54 -5.04
C ALA A 155 -21.43 1.31 -5.89
N TRP A 156 -22.44 0.54 -6.29
CA TRP A 156 -22.26 -0.64 -7.15
C TRP A 156 -21.79 -0.24 -8.54
N LYS A 157 -22.41 0.77 -9.14
CA LYS A 157 -21.98 1.33 -10.44
C LYS A 157 -20.55 1.82 -10.38
N LEU A 158 -20.13 2.48 -9.30
CA LEU A 158 -18.75 2.95 -9.12
C LEU A 158 -17.76 1.80 -8.90
N TYR A 159 -18.11 0.76 -8.15
CA TYR A 159 -17.27 -0.44 -8.07
C TYR A 159 -17.14 -1.10 -9.43
N ASP A 160 -18.24 -1.34 -10.14
CA ASP A 160 -18.22 -1.96 -11.47
C ASP A 160 -17.41 -1.11 -12.46
N TYR A 161 -17.61 0.21 -12.46
CA TYR A 161 -16.82 1.16 -13.25
C TYR A 161 -15.33 1.10 -12.89
N SER A 162 -14.98 1.08 -11.61
CA SER A 162 -13.59 1.06 -11.14
C SER A 162 -12.92 -0.25 -11.52
N PHE A 163 -13.54 -1.40 -11.24
CA PHE A 163 -13.02 -2.69 -11.69
C PHE A 163 -12.87 -2.74 -13.20
N GLN A 164 -13.84 -2.18 -13.91
CA GLN A 164 -13.81 -2.10 -15.35
C GLN A 164 -12.71 -1.21 -15.93
N LYS A 165 -12.43 -0.06 -15.30
CA LYS A 165 -11.50 0.92 -15.84
C LYS A 165 -10.08 0.70 -15.37
N LEU A 166 -9.93 0.27 -14.12
CA LEU A 166 -8.64 0.07 -13.48
C LEU A 166 -8.11 -1.34 -13.67
N PHE A 167 -9.00 -2.34 -13.66
CA PHE A 167 -8.61 -3.76 -13.59
C PHE A 167 -9.18 -4.60 -14.73
N THR A 168 -9.92 -4.00 -15.66
CA THR A 168 -10.40 -4.67 -16.86
C THR A 168 -9.81 -3.97 -18.09
N PRO A 169 -9.33 -4.71 -19.08
CA PRO A 169 -8.31 -4.17 -19.98
C PRO A 169 -8.90 -3.32 -21.14
N ASP A 170 -10.22 -3.18 -21.29
CA ASP A 170 -10.82 -2.30 -22.30
C ASP A 170 -12.24 -1.83 -21.94
N ARG A 171 -12.35 -0.59 -21.47
CA ARG A 171 -13.57 0.23 -21.63
C ARG A 171 -13.25 1.69 -21.94
N ARG A 172 -12.21 2.01 -22.71
CA ARG A 172 -12.06 3.38 -23.26
C ARG A 172 -12.97 3.64 -24.47
N GLY A 173 -13.92 2.74 -24.79
CA GLY A 173 -14.98 2.99 -25.76
C GLY A 173 -16.38 2.77 -25.17
N ARG A 174 -17.15 3.86 -25.05
CA ARG A 174 -18.62 3.96 -24.92
C ARG A 174 -19.32 3.17 -23.79
N SER A 175 -19.71 3.91 -22.76
CA SER A 175 -20.94 3.66 -22.01
C SER A 175 -22.13 3.63 -22.98
N ALA A 176 -22.94 2.58 -22.89
CA ALA A 176 -23.99 2.16 -23.82
C ALA A 176 -23.48 1.54 -25.13
N PRO A 177 -23.84 0.28 -25.43
CA PRO A 177 -23.72 -0.22 -26.79
C PRO A 177 -24.59 0.69 -27.66
N PRO A 178 -24.11 1.18 -28.83
CA PRO A 178 -25.02 1.81 -29.78
C PRO A 178 -26.16 0.81 -30.03
N PRO A 179 -27.42 1.25 -30.12
CA PRO A 179 -28.52 0.37 -30.52
C PRO A 179 -28.22 -0.10 -31.94
N GLY A 180 -27.60 -1.27 -32.03
CA GLY A 180 -27.08 -1.85 -33.23
C GLY A 180 -26.55 -3.24 -32.90
N PRO A 181 -26.90 -4.28 -33.67
CA PRO A 181 -26.31 -5.59 -33.49
C PRO A 181 -24.83 -5.50 -33.89
N ASP A 182 -23.94 -6.14 -33.13
CA ASP A 182 -22.57 -6.52 -33.51
C ASP A 182 -21.42 -5.75 -32.84
N VAL A 183 -21.29 -5.87 -31.52
CA VAL A 183 -19.99 -5.67 -30.83
C VAL A 183 -19.28 -7.01 -30.78
N ILE A 184 -18.01 -7.08 -31.21
CA ILE A 184 -17.20 -8.31 -31.26
C ILE A 184 -16.16 -8.26 -30.13
N VAL A 185 -15.94 -9.37 -29.39
CA VAL A 185 -14.86 -9.47 -28.40
C VAL A 185 -13.56 -9.84 -29.10
N GLY A 186 -12.67 -8.87 -29.33
CA GLY A 186 -11.44 -9.09 -30.08
C GLY A 186 -11.72 -9.67 -31.48
N PRO A 187 -10.92 -10.63 -32.00
CA PRO A 187 -11.22 -11.34 -33.26
C PRO A 187 -12.31 -12.43 -33.10
N GLY A 188 -13.16 -12.35 -32.06
CA GLY A 188 -14.01 -13.43 -31.56
C GLY A 188 -15.50 -13.40 -31.92
N PRO A 189 -16.36 -14.08 -31.15
CA PRO A 189 -17.80 -14.08 -31.35
C PRO A 189 -18.40 -12.71 -30.97
N ARG A 190 -19.63 -12.48 -31.42
CA ARG A 190 -20.37 -11.26 -31.07
C ARG A 190 -20.71 -11.32 -29.59
N MET A 191 -20.73 -10.17 -28.93
CA MET A 191 -21.03 -10.07 -27.50
C MET A 191 -22.45 -10.51 -27.16
N SER A 192 -23.41 -10.35 -28.09
CA SER A 192 -24.76 -10.93 -27.98
C SER A 192 -24.75 -12.45 -27.91
N ASP A 193 -23.67 -13.05 -28.40
CA ASP A 193 -23.52 -14.48 -28.50
C ASP A 193 -22.74 -15.03 -27.30
N ILE A 194 -22.24 -14.20 -26.38
CA ILE A 194 -21.42 -14.67 -25.26
C ILE A 194 -22.32 -15.03 -24.07
N HIS A 195 -22.24 -16.29 -23.65
CA HIS A 195 -22.95 -16.84 -22.50
C HIS A 195 -22.21 -16.61 -21.19
N SER A 196 -20.88 -16.66 -21.21
CA SER A 196 -20.06 -16.49 -20.00
C SER A 196 -18.66 -15.99 -20.37
N ILE A 197 -18.04 -15.24 -19.46
CA ILE A 197 -16.66 -14.76 -19.58
C ILE A 197 -15.89 -15.05 -18.30
N ALA A 198 -14.59 -15.27 -18.44
CA ALA A 198 -13.66 -15.38 -17.34
C ALA A 198 -12.32 -14.77 -17.72
N MET A 199 -11.55 -14.33 -16.73
CA MET A 199 -10.22 -13.79 -16.90
C MET A 199 -9.32 -14.34 -15.81
N ASP A 200 -8.10 -14.69 -16.17
CA ASP A 200 -7.06 -15.08 -15.23
C ASP A 200 -5.68 -14.55 -15.70
N HIS A 201 -4.69 -14.57 -14.82
CA HIS A 201 -3.36 -14.03 -15.05
C HIS A 201 -2.31 -15.13 -15.01
N ILE A 202 -1.26 -15.00 -15.83
CA ILE A 202 -0.12 -15.94 -15.82
C ILE A 202 1.12 -15.27 -15.20
N THR A 203 1.31 -13.98 -15.48
CA THR A 203 2.43 -13.15 -14.99
C THR A 203 1.99 -11.69 -14.89
N ASN A 204 2.83 -10.82 -14.32
CA ASN A 204 2.60 -9.38 -14.27
C ASN A 204 2.42 -8.73 -15.65
N SER A 205 2.93 -9.37 -16.71
CA SER A 205 2.83 -8.86 -18.08
C SER A 205 1.82 -9.60 -18.93
N TRP A 206 1.22 -10.72 -18.52
CA TRP A 206 0.33 -11.51 -19.38
C TRP A 206 -0.99 -11.90 -18.71
N ILE A 207 -2.08 -11.78 -19.47
CA ILE A 207 -3.42 -12.18 -19.06
C ILE A 207 -4.05 -13.13 -20.09
N ILE A 208 -4.93 -14.01 -19.62
CA ILE A 208 -5.79 -14.85 -20.45
C ILE A 208 -7.23 -14.47 -20.20
N THR A 209 -7.97 -14.24 -21.29
CA THR A 209 -9.43 -14.08 -21.26
C THR A 209 -10.08 -15.28 -21.91
N ALA A 210 -11.19 -15.74 -21.36
CA ALA A 210 -12.05 -16.73 -21.96
C ALA A 210 -13.47 -16.22 -22.15
N ALA A 211 -14.10 -16.63 -23.25
CA ALA A 211 -15.51 -16.42 -23.51
C ALA A 211 -16.13 -17.71 -24.05
N VAL A 212 -17.31 -18.09 -23.55
CA VAL A 212 -18.13 -19.17 -24.13
C VAL A 212 -19.27 -18.53 -24.89
N ASP A 213 -19.47 -18.92 -26.15
CA ASP A 213 -20.55 -18.41 -26.97
C ASP A 213 -21.82 -19.30 -26.98
N ASN A 214 -22.86 -18.84 -27.68
CA ASN A 214 -24.15 -19.51 -27.84
C ASN A 214 -24.05 -20.81 -28.65
N ALA A 215 -22.96 -21.00 -29.41
CA ALA A 215 -22.64 -22.24 -30.09
C ALA A 215 -21.77 -23.18 -29.22
N GLN A 216 -21.63 -22.87 -27.92
CA GLN A 216 -20.78 -23.58 -26.96
C GLN A 216 -19.31 -23.62 -27.40
N GLN A 217 -18.84 -22.58 -28.10
CA GLN A 217 -17.43 -22.42 -28.40
C GLN A 217 -16.75 -21.62 -27.28
N LEU A 218 -15.75 -22.22 -26.64
CA LEU A 218 -14.82 -21.51 -25.78
C LEU A 218 -13.75 -20.87 -26.63
N GLN A 219 -13.67 -19.55 -26.59
CA GLN A 219 -12.54 -18.81 -27.08
C GLN A 219 -11.63 -18.41 -25.93
N LEU A 220 -10.36 -18.75 -26.04
CA LEU A 220 -9.27 -18.30 -25.18
C LEU A 220 -8.42 -17.29 -25.95
N ILE A 221 -8.09 -16.16 -25.34
CA ILE A 221 -7.19 -15.15 -25.92
C ILE A 221 -6.13 -14.81 -24.89
N THR A 222 -4.87 -14.88 -25.30
CA THR A 222 -3.72 -14.46 -24.51
C THR A 222 -3.28 -13.06 -24.93
N TRP A 223 -2.95 -12.23 -23.95
CA TRP A 223 -2.55 -10.84 -24.15
C TRP A 223 -1.23 -10.55 -23.46
N THR A 224 -0.36 -9.75 -24.09
CA THR A 224 0.66 -8.99 -23.35
C THR A 224 0.04 -7.70 -22.83
N VAL A 225 0.38 -7.34 -21.60
CA VAL A 225 0.00 -6.13 -20.88
C VAL A 225 1.27 -5.30 -20.69
N ASP A 226 1.28 -4.12 -21.28
CA ASP A 226 2.21 -3.06 -20.95
C ASP A 226 1.45 -2.05 -20.09
N VAL A 227 1.56 -2.19 -18.77
CA VAL A 227 0.83 -1.37 -17.80
C VAL A 227 1.23 0.10 -17.93
N ASN A 228 2.53 0.37 -18.13
CA ASN A 228 3.06 1.72 -18.21
C ASN A 228 2.66 2.42 -19.51
N GLY A 229 2.64 1.69 -20.63
CA GLY A 229 2.15 2.19 -21.91
C GLY A 229 0.63 2.15 -22.08
N GLY A 230 -0.09 1.47 -21.17
CA GLY A 230 -1.54 1.24 -21.29
C GLY A 230 -1.92 0.43 -22.52
N ASN A 231 -1.02 -0.44 -23.01
CA ASN A 231 -1.20 -1.18 -24.25
C ASN A 231 -1.47 -2.66 -23.99
N LEU A 232 -2.33 -3.24 -24.83
CA LEU A 232 -2.59 -4.67 -24.87
C LEU A 232 -2.35 -5.17 -26.29
N THR A 233 -1.57 -6.24 -26.41
CA THR A 233 -1.36 -6.90 -27.70
C THR A 233 -1.80 -8.34 -27.57
N SER A 234 -2.79 -8.76 -28.38
CA SER A 234 -3.14 -10.18 -28.45
C SER A 234 -1.96 -10.95 -29.03
N ILE A 235 -1.47 -11.92 -28.28
CA ILE A 235 -0.34 -12.77 -28.69
C ILE A 235 -0.85 -14.02 -29.41
N GLY A 236 -2.06 -14.47 -29.06
CA GLY A 236 -2.67 -15.65 -29.66
C GLY A 236 -4.10 -15.87 -29.17
N SER A 237 -4.85 -16.64 -29.96
CA SER A 237 -6.18 -17.09 -29.59
C SER A 237 -6.41 -18.55 -29.99
N VAL A 238 -7.25 -19.24 -29.22
CA VAL A 238 -7.71 -20.61 -29.48
C VAL A 238 -9.22 -20.61 -29.39
N ILE A 239 -9.89 -21.24 -30.34
CA ILE A 239 -11.33 -21.51 -30.27
C ILE A 239 -11.50 -23.02 -30.19
N LYS A 240 -12.28 -23.49 -29.22
CA LYS A 240 -12.58 -24.89 -29.03
C LYS A 240 -14.08 -25.08 -28.81
N THR A 241 -14.69 -25.95 -29.60
CA THR A 241 -16.05 -26.43 -29.31
C THR A 241 -16.01 -27.22 -28.01
N ILE A 242 -16.82 -26.84 -27.04
CA ILE A 242 -16.93 -27.62 -25.81
C ILE A 242 -18.28 -28.32 -25.76
N ASP A 243 -18.27 -29.56 -26.22
CA ASP A 243 -19.35 -30.49 -25.93
C ASP A 243 -19.19 -30.94 -24.46
N ASN A 244 -20.06 -30.41 -23.59
CA ASN A 244 -20.12 -30.75 -22.15
C ASN A 244 -18.89 -30.30 -21.33
N LEU A 245 -18.77 -28.98 -21.07
CA LEU A 245 -17.92 -28.52 -19.96
C LEU A 245 -18.32 -29.29 -18.68
N PRO A 246 -17.35 -29.84 -17.91
CA PRO A 246 -17.65 -30.49 -16.63
C PRO A 246 -18.49 -29.55 -15.76
N GLN A 247 -19.59 -30.06 -15.22
CA GLN A 247 -20.43 -29.31 -14.28
C GLN A 247 -20.00 -29.62 -12.84
N GLY A 248 -19.70 -28.59 -12.06
CA GLY A 248 -19.32 -28.72 -10.65
C GLY A 248 -17.86 -29.12 -10.42
N ASN A 249 -17.56 -29.65 -9.23
CA ASN A 249 -16.20 -29.99 -8.78
C ASN A 249 -15.62 -31.27 -9.42
N ASP A 250 -16.13 -31.68 -10.58
CA ASP A 250 -15.71 -32.92 -11.21
C ASP A 250 -14.32 -32.72 -11.81
N ILE A 251 -13.34 -33.43 -11.25
CA ILE A 251 -11.89 -33.26 -11.49
C ILE A 251 -11.47 -33.71 -12.89
N ALA A 252 -12.41 -34.18 -13.72
CA ALA A 252 -12.19 -34.51 -15.12
C ALA A 252 -12.15 -33.23 -15.98
N SER A 253 -11.22 -32.32 -15.67
CA SER A 253 -10.96 -31.17 -16.51
C SER A 253 -10.37 -31.65 -17.85
N GLN A 254 -10.98 -31.23 -18.97
CA GLN A 254 -10.33 -31.41 -20.27
C GLN A 254 -9.22 -30.37 -20.40
N ALA A 255 -7.99 -30.77 -20.11
CA ALA A 255 -6.81 -29.96 -20.40
C ALA A 255 -6.79 -29.63 -21.90
N THR A 256 -6.62 -28.35 -22.21
CA THR A 256 -6.49 -27.87 -23.59
C THR A 256 -5.16 -27.14 -23.72
N ASP A 257 -4.33 -27.57 -24.67
CA ASP A 257 -3.12 -26.83 -25.03
C ASP A 257 -3.53 -25.45 -25.58
N ILE A 258 -3.06 -24.40 -24.92
CA ILE A 258 -3.13 -23.05 -25.46
C ILE A 258 -2.00 -22.91 -26.50
N VAL A 259 -2.19 -21.99 -27.45
CA VAL A 259 -1.11 -21.42 -28.29
C VAL A 259 0.16 -21.33 -27.44
N ARG A 260 1.28 -21.89 -27.94
CA ARG A 260 2.59 -21.87 -27.26
C ARG A 260 2.82 -20.51 -26.61
N LEU A 261 2.71 -20.47 -25.29
CA LEU A 261 3.11 -19.33 -24.51
C LEU A 261 4.63 -19.16 -24.69
N PRO A 262 5.17 -17.92 -24.75
CA PRO A 262 6.59 -17.71 -24.94
C PRO A 262 7.41 -18.51 -23.92
N GLU A 263 8.49 -19.15 -24.39
CA GLU A 263 9.31 -20.04 -23.56
C GLU A 263 9.91 -19.27 -22.37
N VAL A 264 9.43 -19.59 -21.17
CA VAL A 264 10.13 -19.27 -19.92
C VAL A 264 11.09 -20.43 -19.65
N SER A 265 12.38 -20.12 -19.47
CA SER A 265 13.38 -21.14 -19.15
C SER A 265 12.92 -21.93 -17.90
N ARG A 266 12.77 -23.26 -18.04
CA ARG A 266 12.41 -24.25 -17.00
C ARG A 266 10.93 -24.64 -16.85
N VAL A 267 10.02 -24.23 -17.74
CA VAL A 267 8.62 -24.72 -17.76
C VAL A 267 8.47 -25.89 -18.76
N LEU A 268 7.86 -27.00 -18.36
CA LEU A 268 7.52 -28.11 -19.27
C LEU A 268 6.28 -27.79 -20.12
N GLY A 269 5.33 -27.06 -19.55
CA GLY A 269 4.15 -26.56 -20.27
C GLY A 269 3.28 -25.68 -19.38
N ASP A 270 2.48 -24.83 -20.01
CA ASP A 270 1.43 -24.04 -19.38
C ASP A 270 0.07 -24.60 -19.85
N TYR A 271 -0.85 -24.86 -18.92
CA TYR A 271 -2.16 -25.44 -19.17
C TYR A 271 -3.25 -24.51 -18.64
N VAL A 272 -4.43 -24.54 -19.26
CA VAL A 272 -5.62 -23.90 -18.71
C VAL A 272 -6.73 -24.91 -18.60
N THR A 273 -7.39 -24.92 -17.44
CA THR A 273 -8.62 -25.65 -17.22
C THR A 273 -9.78 -24.66 -17.15
N GLY A 274 -10.88 -25.00 -17.82
CA GLY A 274 -12.14 -24.27 -17.69
C GLY A 274 -13.21 -25.18 -17.09
N SER A 275 -14.00 -24.67 -16.14
CA SER A 275 -15.16 -25.37 -15.57
C SER A 275 -16.37 -24.44 -15.52
N ILE A 276 -17.58 -25.00 -15.51
CA ILE A 276 -18.79 -24.21 -15.21
C ILE A 276 -19.18 -24.48 -13.76
N GLU A 277 -19.06 -23.46 -12.91
CA GLU A 277 -19.48 -23.49 -11.52
C GLU A 277 -20.69 -22.57 -11.34
N ASN A 278 -21.84 -23.16 -10.99
CA ASN A 278 -23.09 -22.41 -10.78
C ASN A 278 -23.51 -21.54 -11.98
N GLY A 279 -23.23 -22.00 -13.21
CA GLY A 279 -23.56 -21.27 -14.44
C GLY A 279 -22.53 -20.21 -14.86
N ASN A 280 -21.44 -20.06 -14.10
CA ASN A 280 -20.34 -19.17 -14.45
C ASN A 280 -19.12 -19.96 -14.92
N LEU A 281 -18.44 -19.47 -15.95
CA LEU A 281 -17.14 -19.99 -16.36
C LEU A 281 -16.11 -19.62 -15.30
N ARG A 282 -15.41 -20.64 -14.81
CA ARG A 282 -14.18 -20.51 -14.05
C ARG A 282 -13.02 -20.94 -14.96
N LEU A 283 -11.92 -20.21 -14.86
CA LEU A 283 -10.64 -20.60 -15.44
C LEU A 283 -9.66 -20.82 -14.30
N ASP A 284 -8.81 -21.82 -14.45
CA ASP A 284 -7.59 -21.96 -13.66
C ASP A 284 -6.42 -22.18 -14.62
N VAL A 285 -5.36 -21.39 -14.46
CA VAL A 285 -4.11 -21.56 -15.20
C VAL A 285 -3.11 -22.36 -14.37
N TRP A 286 -2.48 -23.35 -14.99
CA TRP A 286 -1.48 -24.22 -14.38
C TRP A 286 -0.16 -24.06 -15.12
N ARG A 287 0.90 -23.76 -14.39
CA ARG A 287 2.27 -23.83 -14.90
C ARG A 287 2.91 -25.12 -14.40
N VAL A 288 3.26 -26.02 -15.31
CA VAL A 288 3.87 -27.31 -14.96
C VAL A 288 5.36 -27.23 -15.26
N GLY A 289 6.16 -27.23 -14.21
CA GLY A 289 7.61 -27.41 -14.29
C GLY A 289 7.99 -28.90 -14.29
N ALA A 290 9.23 -29.21 -14.70
CA ALA A 290 9.79 -30.52 -14.42
C ALA A 290 10.07 -30.61 -12.93
N GLU A 291 9.64 -31.69 -12.28
CA GLU A 291 10.12 -32.04 -10.95
C GLU A 291 11.64 -32.20 -11.05
N VAL A 292 12.39 -31.30 -10.41
CA VAL A 292 13.82 -31.39 -10.30
C VAL A 292 14.08 -32.56 -9.35
N VAL A 293 14.48 -33.72 -9.91
CA VAL A 293 15.14 -34.73 -9.10
C VAL A 293 16.39 -34.06 -8.54
N ASP A 294 16.46 -33.89 -7.22
CA ASP A 294 17.56 -33.26 -6.47
C ASP A 294 18.93 -33.72 -6.99
N LEU A 295 19.45 -32.99 -7.97
CA LEU A 295 20.88 -32.78 -8.08
C LEU A 295 21.21 -31.79 -6.97
N PRO A 296 22.31 -31.97 -6.22
CA PRO A 296 22.65 -31.09 -5.11
C PRO A 296 22.52 -29.66 -5.60
N GLU A 297 21.57 -28.92 -5.01
CA GLU A 297 21.31 -27.56 -5.43
C GLU A 297 22.65 -26.80 -5.43
N PRO A 298 22.94 -25.98 -6.45
CA PRO A 298 23.98 -24.97 -6.28
C PRO A 298 23.68 -24.26 -4.95
N PRO A 299 24.68 -24.06 -4.09
CA PRO A 299 24.47 -23.53 -2.74
C PRO A 299 23.49 -22.38 -2.81
N HIS A 300 22.39 -22.47 -2.05
CA HIS A 300 21.35 -21.46 -2.02
C HIS A 300 22.00 -20.09 -2.00
N ALA A 301 21.68 -19.23 -2.98
CA ALA A 301 22.14 -17.86 -2.98
C ALA A 301 21.81 -17.26 -1.61
N VAL A 302 22.84 -16.96 -0.83
CA VAL A 302 22.66 -16.38 0.50
C VAL A 302 22.10 -14.98 0.25
N ILE A 303 20.93 -14.66 0.82
CA ILE A 303 20.33 -13.34 0.63
C ILE A 303 21.33 -12.29 1.14
N GLY A 304 21.67 -11.32 0.29
CA GLY A 304 22.67 -10.27 0.58
C GLY A 304 24.11 -10.62 0.18
N ASP A 305 24.41 -11.85 -0.25
CA ASP A 305 25.71 -12.22 -0.83
C ASP A 305 25.72 -11.83 -2.32
N PHE A 306 26.18 -10.62 -2.59
CA PHE A 306 26.24 -10.05 -3.93
C PHE A 306 27.57 -10.37 -4.64
N THR A 307 28.49 -11.03 -3.94
CA THR A 307 29.79 -11.45 -4.47
C THR A 307 29.83 -12.93 -4.85
N ASP A 308 28.76 -13.68 -4.54
CA ASP A 308 28.63 -15.12 -4.74
C ASP A 308 29.77 -15.92 -4.04
N ASP A 309 30.29 -15.40 -2.93
CA ASP A 309 31.43 -15.99 -2.20
C ASP A 309 30.99 -16.93 -1.06
N GLY A 310 29.69 -16.97 -0.78
CA GLY A 310 29.04 -17.77 0.25
C GLY A 310 28.95 -17.07 1.61
N THR A 311 29.35 -15.81 1.71
CA THR A 311 29.27 -15.00 2.93
C THR A 311 28.64 -13.64 2.63
N VAL A 312 28.03 -13.03 3.65
CA VAL A 312 27.55 -11.64 3.58
C VAL A 312 28.50 -10.81 4.44
N ASN A 313 29.26 -9.91 3.83
CA ASN A 313 30.33 -9.14 4.46
C ASN A 313 30.50 -7.72 3.87
N VAL A 314 31.62 -7.05 4.17
CA VAL A 314 31.92 -5.67 3.71
C VAL A 314 31.94 -5.54 2.18
N ASP A 315 32.38 -6.56 1.46
CA ASP A 315 32.43 -6.54 -0.01
C ASP A 315 31.01 -6.51 -0.60
N ASP A 316 30.05 -7.16 0.05
CA ASP A 316 28.64 -7.11 -0.36
C ASP A 316 28.00 -5.75 -0.08
N ILE A 317 28.29 -5.14 1.07
CA ILE A 317 27.88 -3.76 1.36
C ILE A 317 28.45 -2.82 0.30
N THR A 318 29.74 -2.95 0.00
CA THR A 318 30.42 -2.15 -1.03
C THR A 318 29.75 -2.33 -2.40
N ARG A 319 29.37 -3.56 -2.74
CA ARG A 319 28.67 -3.85 -3.99
C ARG A 319 27.28 -3.23 -4.03
N LEU A 320 26.53 -3.27 -2.92
CA LEU A 320 25.22 -2.62 -2.81
C LEU A 320 25.35 -1.09 -2.92
N CYS A 321 26.30 -0.46 -2.21
CA CYS A 321 26.55 0.99 -2.33
C CYS A 321 26.89 1.41 -3.77
N HIS A 322 27.68 0.61 -4.48
CA HIS A 322 27.95 0.86 -5.89
C HIS A 322 26.68 0.82 -6.74
N GLU A 323 25.78 -0.14 -6.48
CA GLU A 323 24.52 -0.26 -7.21
C GLU A 323 23.52 0.87 -6.88
N ILE A 324 23.43 1.31 -5.62
CA ILE A 324 22.62 2.47 -5.19
C ILE A 324 23.01 3.73 -5.99
N ASN A 325 24.30 3.90 -6.26
CA ASN A 325 24.83 5.01 -7.05
C ASN A 325 24.81 4.78 -8.57
N ALA A 326 24.48 3.59 -9.04
CA ALA A 326 24.48 3.28 -10.45
C ALA A 326 23.35 4.02 -11.20
N PRO A 327 23.60 4.51 -12.44
CA PRO A 327 22.55 5.14 -13.25
C PRO A 327 21.39 4.20 -13.63
N ARG A 328 21.65 2.89 -13.61
CA ARG A 328 20.68 1.83 -13.87
C ARG A 328 20.89 0.79 -12.79
N ARG A 329 19.89 0.64 -11.93
CA ARG A 329 19.94 -0.24 -10.78
C ARG A 329 19.29 -1.58 -11.12
N SER A 330 19.94 -2.67 -10.75
CA SER A 330 19.47 -4.04 -10.89
C SER A 330 18.59 -4.41 -9.70
N LEU A 331 17.35 -4.85 -9.93
CA LEU A 331 16.42 -5.27 -8.87
C LEU A 331 16.87 -6.54 -8.13
N GLU A 332 18.01 -7.14 -8.50
CA GLU A 332 18.61 -8.20 -7.68
C GLU A 332 19.17 -7.66 -6.35
N PHE A 333 19.41 -6.34 -6.26
CA PHE A 333 19.86 -5.64 -5.06
C PHE A 333 18.70 -5.07 -4.21
N ASP A 334 17.46 -5.28 -4.63
CA ASP A 334 16.25 -4.87 -3.89
C ASP A 334 15.98 -5.91 -2.79
N LEU A 335 16.47 -5.64 -1.59
CA LEU A 335 16.40 -6.53 -0.43
C LEU A 335 15.06 -6.38 0.32
N ASN A 336 14.41 -5.21 0.24
CA ASN A 336 13.14 -4.95 0.93
C ASN A 336 11.89 -5.20 0.05
N ASN A 337 12.07 -5.53 -1.23
CA ASN A 337 11.05 -5.80 -2.25
C ASN A 337 10.10 -4.62 -2.54
N ASP A 338 10.58 -3.38 -2.44
CA ASP A 338 9.80 -2.19 -2.77
C ASP A 338 9.91 -1.76 -4.25
N ASN A 339 10.63 -2.53 -5.07
CA ASN A 339 11.00 -2.28 -6.46
C ASN A 339 11.93 -1.07 -6.65
N ARG A 340 12.71 -0.74 -5.63
CA ARG A 340 13.78 0.25 -5.67
C ARG A 340 15.06 -0.38 -5.15
N VAL A 341 16.18 0.26 -5.48
CA VAL A 341 17.49 -0.05 -4.93
C VAL A 341 17.99 1.25 -4.37
N ASP A 342 17.85 1.44 -3.06
CA ASP A 342 18.16 2.66 -2.34
C ASP A 342 18.58 2.40 -0.89
N GLN A 343 18.49 3.41 -0.02
CA GLN A 343 18.91 3.32 1.37
C GLN A 343 18.14 2.25 2.16
N GLY A 344 16.88 1.98 1.79
CA GLY A 344 16.08 0.95 2.45
C GLY A 344 16.66 -0.46 2.27
N ASP A 345 17.40 -0.70 1.18
CA ASP A 345 18.11 -1.95 0.96
C ASP A 345 19.38 -2.02 1.79
N LEU A 346 20.10 -0.90 1.94
CA LEU A 346 21.25 -0.83 2.83
C LEU A 346 20.84 -1.09 4.28
N ASP A 347 19.74 -0.51 4.74
CA ASP A 347 19.16 -0.77 6.06
C ASP A 347 18.85 -2.26 6.24
N THR A 348 18.20 -2.88 5.25
CA THR A 348 17.90 -4.32 5.29
C THR A 348 19.18 -5.16 5.36
N LEU A 349 20.21 -4.82 4.57
CA LEU A 349 21.48 -5.54 4.60
C LEU A 349 22.19 -5.42 5.96
N VAL A 350 22.31 -4.20 6.49
CA VAL A 350 23.08 -3.93 7.72
C VAL A 350 22.34 -4.39 8.98
N HIS A 351 21.06 -4.06 9.11
CA HIS A 351 20.28 -4.32 10.32
C HIS A 351 19.65 -5.71 10.35
N ASP A 352 19.08 -6.18 9.24
CA ASP A 352 18.33 -7.45 9.24
C ASP A 352 19.21 -8.65 8.89
N LEU A 353 20.11 -8.51 7.91
CA LEU A 353 20.94 -9.63 7.44
C LEU A 353 22.26 -9.75 8.24
N LEU A 354 22.99 -8.65 8.42
CA LEU A 354 24.24 -8.62 9.17
C LEU A 354 24.04 -8.46 10.68
N ALA A 355 22.85 -8.02 11.12
CA ALA A 355 22.51 -7.80 12.52
C ALA A 355 23.52 -6.90 13.27
N THR A 356 24.03 -5.87 12.58
CA THR A 356 24.91 -4.84 13.14
C THR A 356 24.28 -3.44 13.01
N SER A 357 25.05 -2.39 13.28
CA SER A 357 24.66 -0.99 13.17
C SER A 357 25.56 -0.23 12.21
N TYR A 358 25.09 0.91 11.73
CA TYR A 358 25.93 1.86 11.03
C TYR A 358 27.06 2.29 11.97
N GLY A 359 28.27 2.39 11.45
CA GLY A 359 29.45 2.68 12.25
C GLY A 359 30.37 1.50 12.55
N ASP A 360 29.84 0.26 12.53
CA ASP A 360 30.63 -0.95 12.70
C ASP A 360 31.41 -1.24 11.41
N ALA A 361 32.59 -0.62 11.30
CA ALA A 361 33.42 -0.66 10.11
C ALA A 361 34.06 -2.04 9.89
N ASN A 362 34.16 -2.86 10.93
CA ASN A 362 34.84 -4.15 10.90
C ASN A 362 33.87 -5.37 10.93
N LEU A 363 32.56 -5.12 11.08
CA LEU A 363 31.47 -6.08 11.15
C LEU A 363 31.61 -7.11 12.30
N ASP A 364 32.14 -6.69 13.45
CA ASP A 364 32.18 -7.55 14.66
C ASP A 364 30.90 -7.50 15.50
N GLY A 365 29.90 -6.74 15.05
CA GLY A 365 28.60 -6.57 15.67
C GLY A 365 28.55 -5.45 16.71
N GLN A 366 29.60 -4.63 16.82
CA GLN A 366 29.65 -3.49 17.73
C GLN A 366 30.20 -2.26 17.00
N PHE A 367 29.51 -1.14 17.10
CA PHE A 367 30.09 0.16 16.73
C PHE A 367 30.81 0.74 17.96
N ASP A 368 32.15 0.77 17.97
CA ASP A 368 32.92 1.30 19.09
C ASP A 368 34.15 2.14 18.69
N SER A 369 35.09 2.33 19.62
CA SER A 369 36.28 3.16 19.36
C SER A 369 37.26 2.52 18.36
N ASP A 370 37.27 1.20 18.24
CA ASP A 370 38.16 0.50 17.32
C ASP A 370 37.73 0.75 15.87
N ASP A 371 36.42 0.80 15.58
CA ASP A 371 35.90 1.18 14.25
C ASP A 371 36.30 2.59 13.86
N ILE A 372 36.13 3.54 14.78
CA ILE A 372 36.52 4.95 14.56
C ILE A 372 38.02 5.04 14.29
N VAL A 373 38.85 4.32 15.05
CA VAL A 373 40.29 4.29 14.82
C VAL A 373 40.62 3.67 13.46
N ASN A 374 39.95 2.57 13.08
CA ASN A 374 40.16 1.86 11.82
C ASN A 374 39.87 2.77 10.61
N ILE A 375 38.72 3.46 10.57
CA ILE A 375 38.37 4.35 9.45
C ILE A 375 39.30 5.58 9.37
N PHE A 376 39.78 6.11 10.50
CA PHE A 376 40.76 7.20 10.48
C PHE A 376 42.16 6.74 10.06
N ILE A 377 42.54 5.49 10.34
CA ILE A 377 43.77 4.89 9.80
C ILE A 377 43.69 4.74 8.27
N ALA A 378 42.51 4.41 7.73
CA ALA A 378 42.29 4.38 6.28
C ALA A 378 42.49 5.76 5.62
N GLY A 379 42.31 6.84 6.37
CA GLY A 379 42.69 8.20 5.96
C GLY A 379 41.83 8.77 4.84
N ARG A 380 40.55 8.36 4.75
CA ARG A 380 39.60 8.80 3.71
C ARG A 380 38.74 10.01 4.07
N TYR A 381 38.82 10.48 5.32
CA TYR A 381 37.99 11.60 5.79
C TYR A 381 38.19 12.87 4.94
N LEU A 382 37.11 13.35 4.31
CA LEU A 382 37.08 14.49 3.40
C LEU A 382 38.01 14.34 2.17
N VAL A 383 38.39 13.12 1.82
CA VAL A 383 39.21 12.85 0.63
C VAL A 383 38.28 12.63 -0.57
N ASN A 384 38.20 13.64 -1.43
CA ASN A 384 37.53 13.51 -2.72
C ASN A 384 38.46 12.81 -3.73
N SER A 385 38.47 11.47 -3.72
CA SER A 385 39.22 10.64 -4.68
C SER A 385 38.33 10.11 -5.80
N ARG A 386 38.96 9.66 -6.90
CA ARG A 386 38.26 8.95 -7.98
C ARG A 386 37.78 7.57 -7.56
N ASP A 387 38.46 6.97 -6.58
CA ASP A 387 38.08 5.70 -5.99
C ASP A 387 37.09 6.04 -4.87
N PRO A 388 35.84 5.56 -4.93
CA PRO A 388 34.85 5.74 -3.86
C PRO A 388 35.37 5.17 -2.55
N THR A 389 34.98 5.80 -1.45
CA THR A 389 35.22 5.27 -0.11
C THR A 389 34.32 4.05 0.11
N THR A 390 34.81 3.03 0.81
CA THR A 390 34.07 1.81 1.14
C THR A 390 33.56 1.86 2.59
N TRP A 391 32.68 0.93 2.97
CA TRP A 391 32.10 0.85 4.31
C TRP A 391 33.17 0.79 5.42
N ASP A 392 34.18 -0.07 5.27
CA ASP A 392 35.32 -0.22 6.19
C ASP A 392 36.28 0.99 6.21
N GLN A 393 36.04 1.96 5.32
CA GLN A 393 36.77 3.23 5.24
C GLN A 393 35.93 4.43 5.68
N GLY A 394 34.67 4.20 6.10
CA GLY A 394 33.80 5.20 6.73
C GLY A 394 32.64 5.72 5.89
N ASP A 395 32.40 5.21 4.67
CA ASP A 395 31.21 5.57 3.87
C ASP A 395 30.00 4.73 4.33
N TRP A 396 29.23 5.28 5.26
CA TRP A 396 28.10 4.59 5.89
C TRP A 396 26.75 5.03 5.31
N ASN A 397 26.72 6.08 4.48
CA ASN A 397 25.52 6.50 3.75
C ASN A 397 25.55 6.12 2.25
N CYS A 398 26.57 5.36 1.83
CA CYS A 398 26.81 4.96 0.44
C CYS A 398 26.90 6.16 -0.54
N ASP A 399 27.43 7.32 -0.18
CA ASP A 399 27.58 8.45 -1.11
C ASP A 399 28.96 8.50 -1.81
N GLY A 400 29.85 7.57 -1.45
CA GLY A 400 31.19 7.42 -1.97
C GLY A 400 32.25 8.27 -1.26
N VAL A 401 31.89 9.05 -0.24
CA VAL A 401 32.78 9.99 0.45
C VAL A 401 32.62 9.88 1.96
N PHE A 402 33.67 9.48 2.68
CA PHE A 402 33.66 9.59 4.14
C PHE A 402 33.76 11.06 4.59
N ASP A 403 32.66 11.62 5.09
CA ASP A 403 32.58 12.98 5.64
C ASP A 403 31.82 13.07 6.99
N GLN A 404 31.39 14.27 7.38
CA GLN A 404 30.64 14.45 8.62
C GLN A 404 29.23 13.83 8.61
N HIS A 405 28.63 13.62 7.44
CA HIS A 405 27.31 13.03 7.30
C HIS A 405 27.33 11.55 7.69
N ASP A 406 28.35 10.78 7.28
CA ASP A 406 28.51 9.39 7.72
C ASP A 406 28.60 9.29 9.23
N ILE A 407 29.46 10.11 9.84
CA ILE A 407 29.63 10.14 11.30
C ILE A 407 28.29 10.42 11.97
N VAL A 408 27.54 11.40 11.48
CA VAL A 408 26.22 11.74 12.03
C VAL A 408 25.24 10.59 11.84
N GLU A 409 25.24 9.93 10.67
CA GLU A 409 24.36 8.80 10.36
C GLU A 409 24.58 7.63 11.34
N ALA A 410 25.84 7.21 11.53
CA ALA A 410 26.17 6.14 12.47
C ALA A 410 25.81 6.48 13.92
N PHE A 411 25.96 7.74 14.35
CA PHE A 411 25.51 8.15 15.68
C PHE A 411 23.98 8.26 15.81
N ILE A 412 23.26 8.59 14.74
CA ILE A 412 21.80 8.61 14.70
C ILE A 412 21.24 7.19 14.79
N ASP A 413 21.86 6.22 14.12
CA ASP A 413 21.52 4.80 14.20
C ASP A 413 21.60 4.28 15.65
N GLY A 414 22.49 4.87 16.45
CA GLY A 414 22.51 4.72 17.91
C GLY A 414 23.21 3.45 18.39
N GLY A 415 23.96 2.78 17.51
CA GLY A 415 24.73 1.58 17.81
C GLY A 415 26.00 1.80 18.64
N TYR A 416 26.45 3.05 18.83
CA TYR A 416 27.74 3.34 19.45
C TYR A 416 27.82 2.87 20.91
N VAL A 417 28.63 1.83 21.16
CA VAL A 417 28.94 1.32 22.49
C VAL A 417 30.21 2.00 22.99
N GLY A 418 30.04 3.23 23.49
CA GLY A 418 31.14 3.91 24.16
C GLY A 418 31.69 3.03 25.30
N ALA A 419 33.02 2.97 25.45
CA ALA A 419 33.73 2.12 26.41
C ALA A 419 33.15 2.21 27.83
N ALA A 420 32.10 1.43 28.09
CA ALA A 420 31.37 1.39 29.34
C ALA A 420 32.15 0.53 30.33
N ASN A 421 33.43 0.83 30.52
CA ASN A 421 34.35 0.32 31.55
C ASN A 421 35.74 1.00 31.49
N ALA A 422 35.86 2.25 31.03
CA ALA A 422 36.98 3.07 31.51
C ALA A 422 36.77 3.27 33.02
N ARG A 423 37.34 2.34 33.81
CA ARG A 423 37.29 2.29 35.28
C ARG A 423 37.26 3.71 35.82
N SER A 424 36.23 4.02 36.60
CA SER A 424 36.19 5.22 37.43
C SER A 424 37.57 5.40 38.06
N ALA A 425 38.28 6.46 37.67
CA ALA A 425 39.66 6.75 38.06
C ALA A 425 39.80 7.11 39.56
N ASN A 426 38.87 6.67 40.41
CA ASN A 426 38.81 6.94 41.83
C ASN A 426 39.34 5.80 42.72
N ASP A 427 39.71 4.63 42.16
CA ASP A 427 40.30 3.54 42.94
C ASP A 427 41.69 3.14 42.40
N THR A 428 42.74 3.84 42.88
CA THR A 428 43.96 3.29 43.51
C THR A 428 44.92 4.44 43.88
N PRO A 429 45.51 4.44 45.10
CA PRO A 429 46.42 5.49 45.55
C PRO A 429 47.85 5.33 44.99
N ALA A 430 48.46 6.49 44.72
CA ALA A 430 49.89 6.73 44.53
C ALA A 430 50.59 6.03 43.35
N ILE A 431 50.86 6.80 42.29
CA ILE A 431 52.25 7.07 41.83
C ILE A 431 52.26 8.52 41.32
N SER A 432 52.94 9.35 42.11
CA SER A 432 53.51 10.63 41.71
C SER A 432 54.54 10.39 40.61
N VAL A 433 54.44 11.10 39.49
CA VAL A 433 55.54 11.78 38.78
C VAL A 433 54.96 12.49 37.53
N LEU A 434 55.31 13.78 37.39
CA LEU A 434 55.03 14.73 36.28
C LEU A 434 53.57 15.20 36.17
N GLY A 435 53.17 16.39 36.64
CA GLY A 435 53.94 17.59 36.95
C GLY A 435 54.08 18.51 35.72
N ALA A 436 53.09 19.40 35.57
CA ALA A 436 53.17 20.75 35.01
C ALA A 436 53.11 20.95 33.48
N ALA A 437 51.95 21.45 33.04
CA ALA A 437 51.69 22.56 32.10
C ALA A 437 50.36 22.23 31.39
N ILE A 438 49.22 22.83 31.70
CA ILE A 438 48.84 24.23 31.45
C ILE A 438 47.60 24.49 32.31
N ASP A 439 47.72 25.42 33.26
CA ASP A 439 46.61 26.01 34.00
C ASP A 439 46.80 27.52 33.86
N GLN A 440 45.94 28.17 33.07
CA GLN A 440 45.39 29.50 33.37
C GLN A 440 44.40 29.99 32.32
N ASP A 441 43.37 30.67 32.83
CA ASP A 441 42.29 31.43 32.19
C ASP A 441 41.17 30.59 31.54
N ASP A 442 39.89 30.74 31.86
CA ASP A 442 39.15 31.90 32.33
C ASP A 442 37.90 31.48 33.13
N LYS A 443 37.59 32.25 34.19
CA LYS A 443 36.38 32.13 35.01
C LYS A 443 35.36 33.15 34.51
N SER A 444 34.30 32.70 33.84
CA SER A 444 33.06 33.47 33.72
C SER A 444 31.85 32.68 34.22
N THR A 445 31.28 33.20 35.29
CA THR A 445 30.02 32.83 35.95
C THR A 445 28.79 33.00 35.04
N VAL A 446 27.91 31.99 34.97
CA VAL A 446 26.50 32.15 34.59
C VAL A 446 25.63 31.18 35.44
N PRO A 447 24.44 31.59 35.94
CA PRO A 447 23.70 30.81 36.94
C PRO A 447 22.63 29.88 36.35
N ASN A 448 22.45 28.74 37.04
CA ASN A 448 21.28 27.86 37.12
C ASN A 448 20.13 28.06 36.13
N LEU A 449 19.94 27.09 35.23
CA LEU A 449 18.68 26.86 34.52
C LEU A 449 18.13 25.47 34.86
N ALA A 450 16.88 25.45 35.29
CA ALA A 450 16.16 24.30 35.79
C ALA A 450 15.91 23.22 34.73
N THR A 451 15.97 21.97 35.18
CA THR A 451 15.56 20.75 34.48
C THR A 451 14.09 20.82 34.05
N SER A 452 13.83 20.72 32.74
CA SER A 452 12.48 20.53 32.18
C SER A 452 12.43 19.18 31.47
N THR A 453 11.56 18.30 31.96
CA THR A 453 11.27 16.95 31.48
C THR A 453 10.15 16.97 30.43
N THR A 454 10.49 16.93 29.14
CA THR A 454 9.47 16.79 28.06
C THR A 454 9.90 15.96 26.84
N LEU A 455 10.99 15.19 26.92
CA LEU A 455 11.53 14.44 25.77
C LEU A 455 10.82 13.12 25.32
N PRO A 456 9.92 12.45 26.07
CA PRO A 456 9.34 11.17 25.56
C PRO A 456 8.16 11.28 24.58
N ARG A 457 7.64 12.48 24.30
CA ARG A 457 6.42 12.66 23.48
C ARG A 457 6.69 12.91 22.00
N VAL A 458 7.82 13.55 21.67
CA VAL A 458 8.17 13.88 20.27
C VAL A 458 8.69 12.64 19.53
N GLN A 459 9.49 11.79 20.18
CA GLN A 459 9.99 10.54 19.57
C GLN A 459 8.87 9.52 19.27
N ARG A 460 7.81 9.48 20.09
CA ARG A 460 6.62 8.65 19.81
C ARG A 460 5.75 9.17 18.67
N PHE A 461 5.89 10.46 18.31
CA PHE A 461 5.15 11.10 17.24
C PHE A 461 5.82 10.89 15.87
N VAL A 462 7.16 10.88 15.85
CA VAL A 462 7.95 10.63 14.62
C VAL A 462 7.84 9.17 14.16
N ALA A 463 7.96 8.20 15.08
CA ALA A 463 7.87 6.77 14.75
C ALA A 463 6.48 6.33 14.21
N ARG A 464 5.40 7.03 14.57
CA ARG A 464 4.04 6.74 14.06
C ARG A 464 3.78 7.35 12.67
N ARG A 465 4.54 8.37 12.28
CA ARG A 465 4.39 9.06 11.01
C ARG A 465 5.04 8.27 9.86
N ALA A 466 6.13 7.55 10.13
CA ALA A 466 6.80 6.69 9.15
C ALA A 466 5.90 5.51 8.71
N ALA A 467 5.27 4.81 9.66
CA ALA A 467 4.39 3.67 9.37
C ALA A 467 3.09 4.02 8.60
N ALA A 468 2.70 5.29 8.54
CA ALA A 468 1.49 5.74 7.84
C ALA A 468 1.76 6.18 6.38
N LEU A 469 3.03 6.47 6.03
CA LEU A 469 3.42 7.00 4.72
C LEU A 469 3.81 5.92 3.70
N GLU A 470 4.22 4.72 4.13
CA GLU A 470 4.60 3.62 3.24
C GLU A 470 3.42 2.86 2.60
N ALA A 471 2.17 3.12 3.00
CA ALA A 471 1.01 2.33 2.56
C ALA A 471 0.20 2.92 1.40
N SER A 472 0.68 3.96 0.69
CA SER A 472 -0.11 4.65 -0.36
C SER A 472 0.54 4.66 -1.75
N SER A 473 0.42 3.55 -2.47
CA SER A 473 0.58 3.54 -3.94
C SER A 473 -0.51 2.73 -4.64
N HIS A 474 -1.80 3.05 -4.43
CA HIS A 474 -2.88 2.39 -5.21
C HIS A 474 -4.08 3.30 -5.47
N ASP A 475 -4.63 3.10 -6.68
CA ASP A 475 -5.57 3.93 -7.42
C ASP A 475 -6.89 4.19 -6.69
N ALA A 476 -7.27 5.47 -6.63
CA ALA A 476 -8.56 5.94 -6.12
C ALA A 476 -9.30 6.69 -7.25
N VAL A 477 -10.61 6.48 -7.35
CA VAL A 477 -11.47 7.19 -8.32
C VAL A 477 -12.31 8.22 -7.57
N PHE A 478 -12.28 9.45 -8.07
CA PHE A 478 -12.97 10.60 -7.49
C PHE A 478 -14.15 11.00 -8.36
N VAL A 479 -15.32 11.20 -7.74
CA VAL A 479 -16.44 11.89 -8.37
C VAL A 479 -17.02 12.86 -7.34
N ASP A 480 -16.78 14.15 -7.56
CA ASP A 480 -17.51 15.24 -6.90
C ASP A 480 -18.63 15.71 -7.84
N HIS A 481 -19.70 16.26 -7.26
CA HIS A 481 -20.98 16.55 -7.91
C HIS A 481 -20.87 17.35 -9.23
N THR A 482 -20.82 16.62 -10.35
CA THR A 482 -21.53 16.95 -11.59
C THR A 482 -22.32 15.72 -12.01
N ASN A 483 -23.52 15.94 -12.55
CA ASN A 483 -24.54 14.94 -12.82
C ASN A 483 -23.93 13.69 -13.48
N LEU A 484 -24.14 12.49 -12.91
CA LEU A 484 -23.55 11.25 -13.45
C LEU A 484 -24.03 11.00 -14.90
N ASP A 485 -25.17 11.58 -15.27
CA ASP A 485 -25.71 11.59 -16.62
C ASP A 485 -24.80 12.30 -17.64
N ASP A 486 -23.98 13.28 -17.22
CA ASP A 486 -23.06 14.02 -18.10
C ASP A 486 -21.82 13.19 -18.48
N LEU A 487 -21.57 12.08 -17.78
CA LEU A 487 -20.51 11.11 -18.15
C LEU A 487 -20.96 10.12 -19.23
N ILE A 488 -22.25 10.13 -19.59
CA ILE A 488 -22.85 9.13 -20.48
C ILE A 488 -23.06 9.68 -21.91
N ASP A 489 -23.08 11.01 -22.13
CA ASP A 489 -23.21 11.63 -23.46
C ASP A 489 -22.29 12.87 -23.64
N PRO A 490 -21.30 12.86 -24.56
CA PRO A 490 -20.53 14.07 -24.85
C PRO A 490 -21.26 14.99 -25.86
N PRO A 491 -21.56 16.26 -25.55
CA PRO A 491 -21.95 17.22 -26.58
C PRO A 491 -20.73 17.60 -27.43
N SER A 492 -20.99 17.85 -28.71
CA SER A 492 -20.02 18.22 -29.75
C SER A 492 -19.34 19.58 -29.48
N ILE A 493 -18.26 19.58 -28.69
CA ILE A 493 -17.36 20.75 -28.51
C ILE A 493 -16.35 20.79 -29.66
N ALA A 494 -16.85 20.87 -30.90
CA ALA A 494 -16.01 21.07 -32.09
C ALA A 494 -16.38 22.32 -32.89
N GLN A 495 -17.44 23.05 -32.50
CA GLN A 495 -17.90 24.24 -33.23
C GLN A 495 -17.62 25.57 -32.51
N ASP A 496 -17.51 25.59 -31.18
CA ASP A 496 -17.35 26.85 -30.42
C ASP A 496 -15.90 27.33 -30.27
N VAL A 497 -14.89 26.51 -30.59
CA VAL A 497 -13.47 26.92 -30.51
C VAL A 497 -13.00 27.61 -31.81
N ALA A 498 -13.74 27.48 -32.92
CA ALA A 498 -13.37 28.07 -34.20
C ALA A 498 -13.75 29.56 -34.35
N GLU A 499 -14.68 30.09 -33.56
CA GLU A 499 -15.11 31.50 -33.67
C GLU A 499 -14.41 32.45 -32.67
N SER A 500 -13.77 31.93 -31.62
CA SER A 500 -13.14 32.75 -30.55
C SER A 500 -11.74 33.30 -30.90
N LEU A 501 -11.11 32.83 -31.99
CA LEU A 501 -9.73 33.20 -32.35
C LEU A 501 -9.57 34.25 -33.46
N SER A 502 -10.65 34.91 -33.92
CA SER A 502 -10.55 35.85 -35.08
C SER A 502 -10.50 37.36 -34.78
N THR A 503 -10.59 37.82 -33.53
CA THR A 503 -10.70 39.28 -33.27
C THR A 503 -9.92 39.77 -32.05
N ARG A 504 -8.58 39.88 -32.18
CA ARG A 504 -7.80 40.97 -31.55
C ARG A 504 -6.59 41.37 -32.42
N ARG A 505 -6.72 42.48 -33.15
CA ARG A 505 -5.61 43.29 -33.67
C ARG A 505 -5.90 44.77 -33.39
N PHE A 506 -4.89 45.46 -32.84
CA PHE A 506 -4.55 46.90 -32.90
C PHE A 506 -5.68 47.93 -32.98
N VAL A 507 -5.84 48.76 -31.93
CA VAL A 507 -5.21 50.08 -31.69
C VAL A 507 -5.18 50.32 -30.19
#